data_AF-A0A257A4L9-F1
#
_entry.id   AF-A0A257A4L9-F1
#
_cell.length_a   1.000
_cell.length_b   1.000
_cell.length_c   1.000
_cell.angle_alpha   90.00
_cell.angle_beta   90.00
_cell.angle_gamma   90.00
#
_symmetry.space_group_name_H-M   'P 1'
#
loop_
_entity.id
_entity.type
_entity.pdbx_description
1 polymer ?
#
loop_
_entity_poly.entity_id
_entity_poly.type
_entity_poly.pdbx_seq_one_letter_code
_entity_poly.pdbx_strand_id
1 'polypeptide(L)' 'RSSSLLKEVKSRFHSLPFAERWFYEIYGNKAPLKLSFFMKRKLIAPYFKLVDAKNGIVAQAEHTVMVKDDGCEILTA' A
#
# COMPACT_ATOMS: atom_id res chain seq x y z
N ARG A 1 20.90 -13.97 -3.34
CA ARG A 1 20.51 -14.18 -1.91
C ARG A 1 19.51 -13.11 -1.53
N SER A 2 18.22 -13.42 -1.37
CA SER A 2 17.24 -12.45 -0.86
C SER A 2 17.63 -12.09 0.58
N SER A 3 18.07 -10.85 0.81
CA SER A 3 18.43 -10.34 2.13
C SER A 3 17.30 -10.62 3.12
N SER A 4 17.61 -11.06 4.34
CA SER A 4 16.63 -11.30 5.42
C SER A 4 15.56 -10.20 5.53
N LEU A 5 15.98 -8.95 5.31
CA LEU A 5 15.17 -7.74 5.22
C LEU A 5 13.96 -7.83 4.28
N LEU A 6 14.11 -8.41 3.08
CA LEU A 6 13.00 -8.55 2.12
C LEU A 6 12.00 -9.61 2.54
N LYS A 7 12.47 -10.66 3.24
CA LYS A 7 11.61 -11.74 3.71
C LYS A 7 10.66 -11.25 4.79
N GLU A 8 11.14 -10.38 5.67
CA GLU A 8 10.33 -9.78 6.74
C GLU A 8 9.21 -8.91 6.18
N VAL A 9 9.52 -8.00 5.24
CA VAL A 9 8.52 -7.17 4.55
C VAL A 9 7.51 -8.04 3.78
N LYS A 10 8.00 -9.05 3.04
CA LYS A 10 7.14 -9.98 2.29
C LYS A 10 6.26 -10.81 3.22
N SER A 11 6.76 -11.26 4.35
CA SER A 11 6.00 -12.02 5.35
C SER A 11 4.93 -11.16 6.03
N ARG A 12 5.21 -9.87 6.25
CA ARG A 12 4.28 -8.96 6.93
C ARG A 12 3.16 -8.47 6.01
N PHE A 13 3.49 -8.10 4.77
CA PHE A 13 2.56 -7.41 3.87
C PHE A 13 2.19 -8.20 2.62
N HIS A 14 2.92 -9.27 2.29
CA HIS A 14 2.74 -10.04 1.06
C HIS A 14 2.78 -9.13 -0.19
N SER A 15 1.69 -9.07 -0.95
CA SER A 15 1.48 -8.19 -2.09
C SER A 15 0.49 -7.06 -1.80
N LEU A 16 0.04 -6.91 -0.56
CA LEU A 16 -0.90 -5.88 -0.16
C LEU A 16 -0.19 -4.54 0.06
N PRO A 17 -0.86 -3.41 -0.22
CA PRO A 17 -0.31 -2.10 0.09
C PRO A 17 -0.11 -1.94 1.60
N PHE A 18 0.90 -1.15 1.98
CA PHE A 18 1.18 -0.83 3.38
C PHE A 18 1.56 0.64 3.53
N ALA A 19 1.35 1.17 4.74
CA ALA A 19 1.72 2.54 5.08
C ALA A 19 3.14 2.62 5.66
N GLU A 20 3.84 3.73 5.42
CA GLU A 20 5.16 4.01 6.01
C GLU A 20 5.14 3.86 7.54
N ARG A 21 4.06 4.29 8.21
CA ARG A 21 3.92 4.17 9.68
C ARG A 21 4.07 2.73 10.19
N TRP A 22 3.51 1.75 9.48
CA TRP A 22 3.64 0.32 9.85
C TRP A 22 5.06 -0.19 9.63
N PHE A 23 5.82 0.46 8.75
CA PHE A 23 7.20 0.12 8.49
C PHE A 23 8.13 0.57 9.64
N TYR A 24 7.75 1.62 10.38
CA TYR A 24 8.43 2.01 11.63
C TYR A 24 8.26 0.96 12.75
N GLU A 25 7.18 0.17 12.75
CA GLU A 25 7.04 -0.93 13.72
C GLU A 25 8.10 -2.03 13.51
N ILE A 26 8.59 -2.18 12.28
CA ILE A 26 9.60 -3.20 11.91
C ILE A 26 11.02 -2.66 12.10
N TYR A 27 11.28 -1.44 11.62
CA TYR A 27 12.64 -0.91 11.52
C TYR A 27 12.94 0.28 12.44
N GLY A 28 11.96 0.75 13.22
CA GLY A 28 12.08 1.93 14.07
C GLY A 28 12.60 3.13 13.29
N ASN A 29 13.52 3.89 13.91
CA ASN A 29 14.14 5.08 13.30
C ASN A 29 14.95 4.79 12.02
N LYS A 30 15.21 3.52 11.69
CA LYS A 30 15.89 3.12 10.44
C LYS A 30 14.91 2.98 9.25
N ALA A 31 13.60 3.12 9.49
CA ALA A 31 12.57 3.00 8.46
C ALA A 31 12.83 3.85 7.21
N PRO A 32 13.15 5.16 7.29
CA PRO A 32 13.42 5.99 6.10
C PRO A 32 14.56 5.46 5.23
N LEU A 33 15.67 5.05 5.86
CA LEU A 33 16.83 4.51 5.16
C LEU A 33 16.48 3.20 4.44
N LYS A 34 15.70 2.33 5.09
CA LYS A 34 15.26 1.04 4.54
C LYS A 34 14.24 1.22 3.40
N LEU A 35 13.27 2.12 3.54
CA LEU A 35 12.33 2.47 2.47
C LEU A 35 13.07 3.00 1.25
N SER A 36 13.99 3.96 1.43
CA SER A 36 14.82 4.50 0.34
C SER A 36 15.61 3.41 -0.37
N PHE A 37 16.22 2.49 0.39
CA PHE A 37 16.95 1.35 -0.16
C PHE A 37 16.04 0.43 -1.01
N PHE A 38 14.85 0.09 -0.50
CA PHE A 38 13.92 -0.78 -1.22
C PHE A 38 13.33 -0.12 -2.47
N MET A 39 12.95 1.17 -2.39
CA MET A 39 12.44 1.93 -3.54
C MET A 39 13.49 2.08 -4.64
N LYS A 40 14.73 2.46 -4.31
CA LYS A 40 15.83 2.60 -5.29
C LYS A 40 16.12 1.29 -6.04
N ARG A 41 15.88 0.15 -5.37
CA ARG A 41 16.03 -1.19 -5.93
C ARG A 41 14.76 -1.73 -6.59
N LYS A 42 13.70 -0.93 -6.68
CA LYS A 42 12.38 -1.31 -7.25
C LYS A 42 11.77 -2.56 -6.59
N LEU A 43 12.06 -2.75 -5.30
CA LEU A 43 11.53 -3.86 -4.52
C LEU A 43 10.15 -3.55 -3.93
N ILE A 44 9.85 -2.27 -3.78
CA ILE A 44 8.54 -1.72 -3.41
C ILE A 44 8.28 -0.50 -4.30
N ALA A 45 7.01 -0.16 -4.49
CA ALA A 45 6.58 1.01 -5.24
C ALA A 45 5.80 1.99 -4.33
N PRO A 46 6.04 3.30 -4.44
CA PRO A 46 5.26 4.29 -3.71
C PRO A 46 3.90 4.51 -4.38
N TYR A 47 2.87 4.70 -3.55
CA TYR A 47 1.57 5.25 -3.96
C TYR A 47 1.44 6.64 -3.35
N PHE A 48 1.71 7.66 -4.15
CA PHE A 48 1.67 9.05 -3.67
C PHE A 48 0.23 9.54 -3.49
N LYS A 49 0.06 10.55 -2.62
CA LYS A 49 -1.23 11.24 -2.48
C LYS A 49 -1.62 11.86 -3.82
N LEU A 50 -2.85 11.60 -4.26
CA LEU A 50 -3.45 12.23 -5.42
C LEU A 50 -4.20 13.48 -4.93
N VAL A 51 -3.79 14.66 -5.43
CA VAL A 51 -4.36 15.96 -5.02
C VAL A 51 -4.93 16.67 -6.24
N ASP A 52 -6.04 17.38 -6.06
CA ASP A 52 -6.60 18.22 -7.11
C ASP A 52 -5.63 19.35 -7.49
N ALA A 53 -5.48 19.62 -8.79
CA ALA A 53 -4.48 20.55 -9.32
C ALA A 53 -4.65 22.00 -8.82
N LYS A 54 -5.86 22.39 -8.44
CA LYS A 54 -6.18 23.74 -7.95
C LYS A 54 -6.59 23.72 -6.47
N ASN A 55 -6.29 22.64 -5.74
CA ASN A 55 -6.76 22.42 -4.37
C ASN A 55 -8.30 22.55 -4.25
N GLY A 56 -9.02 22.08 -5.27
CA GLY A 56 -10.48 22.00 -5.23
C GLY A 56 -10.98 21.03 -4.15
N ILE A 57 -12.27 21.13 -3.84
CA ILE A 57 -12.95 20.19 -2.94
C ILE A 57 -13.09 18.85 -3.67
N VAL A 58 -12.66 17.76 -3.03
CA VAL A 58 -12.79 16.40 -3.53
C VAL A 58 -13.69 15.60 -2.60
N ALA A 59 -14.64 14.87 -3.17
CA ALA A 59 -15.50 13.90 -2.48
C ALA A 59 -15.32 12.52 -3.10
N GLN A 60 -15.58 11.46 -2.32
CA GLN A 60 -15.43 10.07 -2.73
C GLN A 60 -16.55 9.21 -2.14
N ALA A 61 -17.01 8.22 -2.90
CA ALA A 61 -17.86 7.12 -2.46
C ALA A 61 -17.35 5.83 -3.13
N GLU A 62 -17.40 4.69 -2.43
CA GLU A 62 -16.88 3.42 -2.93
C GLU A 62 -17.70 2.26 -2.37
N HIS A 63 -17.97 1.27 -3.25
CA HIS A 63 -18.53 -0.01 -2.86
C HIS A 63 -17.72 -1.14 -3.51
N THR A 64 -17.56 -2.25 -2.79
CA THR A 64 -17.10 -3.53 -3.34
C THR A 64 -18.30 -4.35 -3.79
N VAL A 65 -18.19 -4.96 -4.96
CA VAL A 65 -19.28 -5.70 -5.60
C VAL A 65 -18.79 -7.08 -6.05
N MET A 66 -19.63 -8.11 -5.88
CA MET A 66 -19.41 -9.45 -6.42
C MET A 66 -20.31 -9.69 -7.64
N VAL A 67 -19.69 -9.89 -8.79
CA VAL A 67 -20.40 -10.25 -10.03
C VAL A 67 -20.63 -11.75 -10.08
N LYS A 68 -21.86 -12.17 -10.34
CA LYS A 68 -22.32 -13.56 -10.43
C LYS A 68 -22.99 -13.81 -11.79
N ASP A 69 -23.21 -15.07 -12.12
CA ASP A 69 -23.82 -15.45 -13.40
C ASP A 69 -25.24 -14.89 -13.58
N ASP A 70 -25.99 -14.69 -12.49
CA ASP A 70 -27.38 -14.21 -12.45
C ASP A 70 -27.53 -12.75 -11.99
N GLY A 71 -26.43 -12.06 -11.72
CA GLY A 71 -26.50 -10.67 -11.25
C GLY A 71 -25.28 -10.20 -10.46
N CYS A 72 -25.54 -9.37 -9.48
CA CYS A 72 -24.52 -8.56 -8.81
C CYS A 72 -24.93 -8.36 -7.34
N GLU A 73 -24.00 -8.61 -6.43
CA GLU A 73 -24.20 -8.42 -4.99
C GLU A 73 -23.28 -7.30 -4.47
N ILE A 74 -23.85 -6.35 -3.74
CA ILE A 74 -23.10 -5.30 -3.06
C ILE A 74 -22.58 -5.84 -1.73
N LEU A 75 -21.26 -5.82 -1.52
CA LEU A 75 -20.61 -6.41 -0.33
C LEU A 75 -20.34 -5.42 0.80
N THR A 76 -20.45 -4.12 0.51
CA THR A 76 -20.12 -3.03 1.44
C THR A 76 -21.27 -2.05 1.45
N ALA A 77 -21.70 -1.58 2.62
CA ALA A 77 -22.77 -0.58 2.78
C ALA A 77 -22.20 0.85 2.88
#